data_AF-A0A142L1C4-F1
#
_entry.id   AF-A0A142L1C4-F1
#
_cell.length_a   1.000
_cell.length_b   1.000
_cell.length_c   1.000
_cell.angle_alpha   90.00
_cell.angle_beta   90.00
_cell.angle_gamma   90.00
#
_symmetry.space_group_name_H-M   'P 1'
#
loop_
_entity.id
_entity.type
_entity.pdbx_description
1 polymer ?
#
loop_
_entity_poly.entity_id
_entity_poly.type
_entity_poly.pdbx_seq_one_letter_code
_entity_poly.pdbx_strand_id
1 'polypeptide(L)'
;MLTSEKKLNHTLRIRISEEYKYLVNITVFDSNSRIIESQASNRYEVSFTLPMGLYSVRIEMNGDIKDEVILLDKEKEYLIGDKNPYTTDNIKIISPPKQFSSALLGETYGSSHEYYTYPSIEWSKKETFQFNQDSNGTNSSLFIFLRFPSVERFDRLRSSFSKPFYSDFEIVDEYGSVLTQFETRNGIEINEQQGWIAFNAKLPNGIYYLLYKGKESRQIPIYIYKNWHTQFFMTLGNQPLFGTTRIFLSKYREFNPNERTYKYIDILLDKLQNQDFILDNELIEMAAYGKYESPMLGLICSYIYLQSKETKSDNLFNIITQNMQNVILKDNEESPDLRALNILAVNHFPNYKYKKGSIKGTPMLRIGFEAILKASVQNKGLIPQNSINDFISENIYFDSPFNTFKPIPFKKKTTRKQDNIDKSLSGKEDELLESIKIDGIDLTKISSQEEMLLPKSFSINPKVDKFTTSIKNLFDESLFSYIQSTNEPDIENSWIKSSIADIVKSNNDMSINDISNDLNVSGNTVTRIFNDWKKEAKKKYGK
;
A
#
# COMPACT_ATOMS: atom_id res chain seq x y z
N MET A 1 -68.51 5.42 -16.72
CA MET A 1 -67.38 5.60 -17.65
C MET A 1 -66.64 6.86 -17.23
N LEU A 2 -65.57 6.73 -16.44
CA LEU A 2 -64.65 7.85 -16.17
C LEU A 2 -63.82 8.02 -17.43
N THR A 3 -64.00 9.14 -18.13
CA THR A 3 -63.17 9.56 -19.25
C THR A 3 -61.73 9.57 -18.78
N SER A 4 -60.87 8.75 -19.40
CA SER A 4 -59.44 8.75 -19.11
C SER A 4 -58.87 10.11 -19.53
N GLU A 5 -58.75 11.03 -18.58
CA GLU A 5 -58.00 12.25 -18.79
C GLU A 5 -56.61 11.88 -19.28
N LYS A 6 -56.28 12.35 -20.49
CA LYS A 6 -54.98 12.13 -21.11
C LYS A 6 -53.96 12.86 -20.25
N LYS A 7 -53.30 12.14 -19.35
CA LYS A 7 -52.26 12.73 -18.47
C LYS A 7 -51.21 13.40 -19.36
N LEU A 8 -51.04 14.70 -19.17
CA LEU A 8 -49.97 15.45 -19.80
C LEU A 8 -48.65 14.92 -19.26
N ASN A 9 -47.78 14.48 -20.17
CA ASN A 9 -46.41 14.08 -19.84
C ASN A 9 -45.48 15.26 -20.07
N HIS A 10 -44.51 15.42 -19.18
CA HIS A 10 -43.45 16.41 -19.25
C HIS A 10 -42.09 15.73 -19.23
N THR A 11 -41.09 16.40 -19.80
CA THR A 11 -39.71 15.90 -19.81
C THR A 11 -38.97 16.44 -18.59
N LEU A 12 -38.42 15.53 -17.78
CA LEU A 12 -37.41 15.82 -16.77
C LEU A 12 -36.04 15.50 -17.36
N ARG A 13 -35.23 16.53 -17.61
CA ARG A 13 -33.84 16.38 -18.08
C ARG A 13 -32.88 16.63 -16.93
N ILE A 14 -31.96 15.70 -16.72
CA ILE A 14 -30.91 15.79 -15.70
C ILE A 14 -29.58 15.67 -16.42
N ARG A 15 -28.80 16.75 -16.39
CA ARG A 15 -27.41 16.78 -16.87
C ARG A 15 -26.47 16.51 -15.71
N ILE A 16 -25.36 15.83 -15.98
CA ILE A 16 -24.32 15.54 -14.99
C ILE A 16 -23.06 16.27 -15.46
N SER A 17 -22.46 17.07 -14.58
CA SER A 17 -21.17 17.68 -14.88
C SER A 17 -20.09 16.60 -15.07
N GLU A 18 -19.11 16.89 -15.92
CA GLU A 18 -18.05 15.95 -16.29
C GLU A 18 -17.31 15.37 -15.08
N GLU A 19 -17.09 16.20 -14.05
CA GLU A 19 -16.42 15.80 -12.82
C GLU A 19 -17.18 14.75 -11.99
N TYR A 20 -18.50 14.63 -12.16
CA TYR A 20 -19.37 13.74 -11.37
C TYR A 20 -19.88 12.53 -12.16
N LYS A 21 -19.59 12.49 -13.47
CA LYS A 21 -20.13 11.52 -14.43
C LYS A 21 -19.83 10.05 -14.12
N TYR A 22 -18.85 9.71 -13.29
CA TYR A 22 -18.60 8.30 -12.91
C TYR A 22 -18.77 8.03 -11.43
N LEU A 23 -19.19 9.05 -10.70
CA LEU A 23 -19.27 9.03 -9.26
C LEU A 23 -20.71 8.82 -8.82
N VAL A 24 -21.66 9.42 -9.54
CA VAL A 24 -23.05 9.44 -9.11
C VAL A 24 -23.84 8.25 -9.66
N ASN A 25 -24.93 7.86 -9.01
CA ASN A 25 -25.97 7.01 -9.58
C ASN A 25 -27.28 7.75 -9.39
N ILE A 26 -28.09 7.80 -10.43
CA ILE A 26 -29.34 8.58 -10.41
C ILE A 26 -30.50 7.60 -10.40
N THR A 27 -31.34 7.70 -9.38
CA THR A 27 -32.59 6.93 -9.30
C THR A 27 -33.76 7.88 -9.12
N VAL A 28 -34.78 7.73 -9.97
CA VAL A 28 -35.99 8.56 -9.90
C VAL A 28 -37.12 7.75 -9.29
N PHE A 29 -37.75 8.32 -8.27
CA PHE A 29 -38.88 7.75 -7.56
C PHE A 29 -40.14 8.55 -7.83
N ASP A 30 -41.29 7.87 -7.93
CA ASP A 30 -42.59 8.53 -7.93
C ASP A 30 -43.01 8.98 -6.52
N SER A 31 -44.18 9.62 -6.41
CA SER A 31 -44.73 10.08 -5.12
C SER A 31 -45.03 8.97 -4.12
N ASN A 32 -45.03 7.70 -4.53
CA ASN A 32 -45.24 6.53 -3.68
C ASN A 32 -43.92 5.80 -3.39
N SER A 33 -42.78 6.46 -3.63
CA SER A 33 -41.44 5.91 -3.45
C SER A 33 -41.17 4.65 -4.29
N ARG A 34 -41.87 4.47 -5.42
CA ARG A 34 -41.58 3.41 -6.37
C ARG A 34 -40.49 3.87 -7.34
N ILE A 35 -39.50 3.01 -7.58
CA ILE A 35 -38.47 3.26 -8.58
C ILE A 35 -39.14 3.30 -9.95
N ILE A 36 -39.04 4.43 -10.62
CA ILE A 36 -39.45 4.58 -12.02
C ILE A 36 -38.32 4.08 -12.90
N GLU A 37 -37.11 4.57 -12.63
CA GLU A 37 -35.92 4.25 -13.39
C GLU A 37 -34.68 4.51 -12.54
N SER A 38 -33.64 3.70 -12.78
CA SER A 38 -32.32 3.87 -12.19
C SER A 38 -31.29 3.82 -13.32
N GLN A 39 -30.41 4.81 -13.35
CA GLN A 39 -29.37 4.94 -14.37
C GLN A 39 -28.03 5.13 -13.67
N ALA A 40 -27.07 4.28 -14.03
CA ALA A 40 -25.67 4.49 -13.69
C ALA A 40 -25.12 5.67 -14.50
N SER A 41 -24.26 6.49 -13.91
CA SER A 41 -23.89 7.84 -14.39
C SER A 41 -23.07 7.94 -15.67
N ASN A 42 -22.80 6.85 -16.40
CA ASN A 42 -21.96 6.91 -17.61
C ASN A 42 -22.53 7.76 -18.76
N ARG A 43 -23.65 8.47 -18.56
CA ARG A 43 -24.26 9.43 -19.47
C ARG A 43 -24.16 10.85 -18.92
N TYR A 44 -23.80 11.79 -19.79
CA TYR A 44 -23.87 13.23 -19.52
C TYR A 44 -25.28 13.73 -19.25
N GLU A 45 -26.28 13.05 -19.78
CA GLU A 45 -27.66 13.46 -19.72
C GLU A 45 -28.56 12.25 -19.59
N VAL A 46 -29.54 12.37 -18.70
CA VAL A 46 -30.64 11.43 -18.54
C VAL A 46 -31.94 12.21 -18.72
N SER A 47 -32.83 11.69 -19.57
CA SER A 47 -34.12 12.32 -19.86
C SER A 47 -35.25 11.35 -19.59
N PHE A 48 -36.22 11.78 -18.79
CA PHE A 48 -37.39 10.99 -18.40
C PHE A 48 -38.65 11.68 -18.90
N THR A 49 -39.53 10.94 -19.60
CA THR A 49 -40.86 11.43 -19.98
C THR A 49 -41.89 10.92 -18.99
N LEU A 50 -42.33 11.77 -18.07
CA LEU A 50 -43.13 11.39 -16.91
C LEU A 50 -44.44 12.21 -16.84
N PRO A 51 -45.53 11.65 -16.29
CA PRO A 51 -46.75 12.42 -16.04
C PRO A 51 -46.50 13.60 -15.09
N MET A 52 -47.37 14.61 -15.13
CA MET A 52 -47.35 15.66 -14.10
C MET A 52 -47.45 15.05 -12.68
N GLY A 53 -46.56 15.47 -11.76
CA GLY A 53 -46.55 14.92 -10.40
C GLY A 53 -45.33 15.30 -9.57
N LEU A 54 -45.26 14.77 -8.34
CA LEU A 54 -44.10 14.88 -7.47
C LEU A 54 -43.18 13.67 -7.67
N TYR A 55 -41.89 13.94 -7.80
CA TYR A 55 -40.84 12.95 -7.98
C TYR A 55 -39.71 13.21 -7.00
N SER A 56 -38.99 12.17 -6.61
CA SER A 56 -37.74 12.31 -5.85
C SER A 56 -36.59 11.81 -6.72
N VAL A 57 -35.58 12.66 -6.92
CA VAL A 57 -34.34 12.29 -7.59
C VAL A 57 -33.32 11.98 -6.52
N ARG A 58 -32.93 10.71 -6.44
CA ARG A 58 -31.86 10.23 -5.59
C ARG A 58 -30.55 10.27 -6.36
N ILE A 59 -29.57 10.93 -5.77
CA ILE A 59 -28.19 10.94 -6.21
C ILE A 59 -27.40 10.16 -5.17
N GLU A 60 -26.90 9.00 -5.57
CA GLU A 60 -26.03 8.18 -4.75
C GLU A 60 -24.59 8.35 -5.23
N MET A 61 -23.63 8.53 -4.34
CA MET A 61 -22.22 8.64 -4.69
C MET A 61 -21.37 8.00 -3.58
N ASN A 62 -20.61 6.96 -3.91
CA ASN A 62 -19.80 6.20 -2.95
C ASN A 62 -20.57 5.78 -1.68
N GLY A 63 -21.84 5.39 -1.83
CA GLY A 63 -22.73 4.97 -0.75
C GLY A 63 -23.41 6.11 0.02
N ASP A 64 -22.98 7.36 -0.18
CA ASP A 64 -23.70 8.53 0.32
C ASP A 64 -24.90 8.83 -0.59
N ILE A 65 -26.01 9.25 0.02
CA ILE A 65 -27.27 9.49 -0.69
C ILE A 65 -27.72 10.92 -0.46
N LYS A 66 -28.14 11.58 -1.53
CA LYS A 66 -28.87 12.84 -1.50
C LYS A 66 -30.15 12.74 -2.31
N ASP A 67 -31.27 13.06 -1.68
CA ASP A 67 -32.57 13.11 -2.33
C ASP A 67 -32.98 14.57 -2.59
N GLU A 68 -33.43 14.86 -3.81
CA GLU A 68 -34.01 16.14 -4.20
C GLU A 68 -35.45 15.93 -4.67
N VAL A 69 -36.40 16.61 -4.03
CA VAL A 69 -37.82 16.53 -4.40
C VAL A 69 -38.13 17.54 -5.51
N ILE A 70 -38.76 17.05 -6.57
CA ILE A 70 -39.08 17.80 -7.78
C ILE A 70 -40.59 17.71 -8.05
N LEU A 71 -41.25 18.87 -8.11
CA LEU A 71 -42.56 18.98 -8.72
C LEU A 71 -42.38 19.07 -10.24
N LEU A 72 -42.89 18.12 -11.02
CA LEU A 72 -42.86 18.15 -12.47
C LEU A 72 -44.21 18.64 -13.01
N ASP A 73 -44.36 19.95 -13.11
CA ASP A 73 -45.55 20.67 -13.60
C ASP A 73 -45.38 21.23 -15.02
N LYS A 74 -44.16 21.16 -15.54
CA LYS A 74 -43.73 21.56 -16.88
C LYS A 74 -42.41 20.86 -17.20
N GLU A 75 -41.87 21.07 -18.40
CA GLU A 75 -40.51 20.63 -18.71
C GLU A 75 -39.52 21.27 -17.73
N LYS A 76 -38.63 20.45 -17.16
CA LYS A 76 -37.61 20.91 -16.22
C LYS A 76 -36.25 20.34 -16.58
N GLU A 77 -35.25 21.18 -16.39
CA GLU A 77 -33.86 20.82 -16.56
C GLU A 77 -33.09 21.07 -15.25
N TYR A 78 -32.29 20.09 -14.86
CA TYR A 78 -31.43 20.13 -13.68
C TYR A 78 -30.00 19.78 -14.07
N LEU A 79 -29.04 20.36 -13.34
CA LEU A 79 -27.62 20.00 -13.43
C LEU A 79 -27.16 19.40 -12.11
N ILE A 80 -26.58 18.20 -12.15
CA ILE A 80 -25.86 17.61 -11.03
C ILE A 80 -24.42 18.08 -11.11
N GLY A 81 -24.02 18.92 -10.15
CA GLY A 81 -22.65 19.40 -10.03
C GLY A 81 -22.52 20.61 -9.12
N ASP A 82 -21.41 21.32 -9.27
CA ASP A 82 -21.16 22.55 -8.51
C ASP A 82 -21.60 23.79 -9.27
N LYS A 83 -21.92 24.85 -8.52
CA LYS A 83 -22.31 26.14 -9.10
C LYS A 83 -21.11 26.79 -9.77
N ASN A 84 -21.05 26.73 -11.09
CA ASN A 84 -20.05 27.43 -11.90
C ASN A 84 -20.63 28.77 -12.41
N PRO A 85 -19.84 29.86 -12.50
CA PRO A 85 -20.24 31.12 -13.15
C PRO A 85 -20.82 30.99 -14.57
N TYR A 86 -20.53 29.91 -15.30
CA TYR A 86 -21.11 29.66 -16.63
C TYR A 86 -22.48 28.97 -16.63
N THR A 87 -22.98 28.58 -15.44
CA THR A 87 -24.31 27.95 -15.35
C THR A 87 -25.37 29.02 -15.56
N THR A 88 -26.16 28.90 -16.62
CA THR A 88 -27.27 29.82 -16.89
C THR A 88 -28.23 29.85 -15.70
N ASP A 89 -28.66 31.04 -15.28
CA ASP A 89 -29.53 31.27 -14.10
C ASP A 89 -30.83 30.44 -14.09
N ASN A 90 -31.21 29.87 -15.23
CA ASN A 90 -32.44 29.11 -15.41
C ASN A 90 -32.33 27.61 -15.06
N ILE A 91 -31.12 27.06 -14.90
CA ILE A 91 -30.93 25.64 -14.56
C ILE A 91 -30.71 25.48 -13.06
N LYS A 92 -31.58 24.70 -12.40
CA LYS A 92 -31.42 24.40 -10.98
C LYS A 92 -30.33 23.35 -10.78
N ILE A 93 -29.42 23.63 -9.86
CA ILE A 93 -28.28 22.78 -9.54
C ILE A 93 -28.63 21.88 -8.37
N ILE A 94 -28.35 20.58 -8.50
CA ILE A 94 -28.41 19.61 -7.41
C ILE A 94 -26.97 19.21 -7.09
N SER A 95 -26.39 19.78 -6.04
CA SER A 95 -25.02 19.41 -5.63
C SER A 95 -25.01 17.95 -5.17
N PRO A 96 -24.16 17.07 -5.72
CA PRO A 96 -24.06 15.69 -5.26
C PRO A 96 -23.53 15.61 -3.81
N PRO A 97 -23.51 14.43 -3.18
CA PRO A 97 -22.69 14.21 -1.98
C PRO A 97 -21.23 14.62 -2.22
N LYS A 98 -20.44 14.82 -1.16
CA LYS A 98 -19.01 15.16 -1.30
C LYS A 98 -18.18 13.90 -1.43
N GLN A 99 -17.25 13.86 -2.39
CA GLN A 99 -16.30 12.77 -2.51
C GLN A 99 -15.09 13.04 -1.62
N PHE A 100 -14.53 11.99 -1.01
CA PHE A 100 -13.31 12.09 -0.21
C PHE A 100 -12.28 11.09 -0.73
N SER A 101 -11.06 11.57 -0.94
CA SER A 101 -9.90 10.74 -1.28
C SER A 101 -8.70 11.18 -0.45
N SER A 102 -7.80 10.25 -0.12
CA SER A 102 -6.54 10.62 0.54
C SER A 102 -5.67 11.47 -0.38
N ALA A 103 -5.74 11.21 -1.69
CA ALA A 103 -5.16 12.03 -2.73
C ALA A 103 -6.02 13.29 -2.91
N LEU A 104 -5.38 14.44 -3.00
CA LEU A 104 -6.04 15.75 -3.02
C LEU A 104 -6.44 16.07 -4.47
N LEU A 105 -7.48 15.41 -4.99
CA LEU A 105 -7.81 15.35 -6.43
C LEU A 105 -8.66 16.54 -6.93
N GLY A 106 -8.26 17.75 -6.53
CA GLY A 106 -8.91 19.00 -6.95
C GLY A 106 -10.21 19.32 -6.19
N GLU A 107 -10.82 20.45 -6.51
CA GLU A 107 -11.88 21.12 -5.72
C GLU A 107 -13.17 20.30 -5.56
N THR A 108 -13.43 19.37 -6.47
CA THR A 108 -14.62 18.51 -6.46
C THR A 108 -14.59 17.49 -5.31
N TYR A 109 -13.41 17.24 -4.74
CA TYR A 109 -13.24 16.40 -3.58
C TYR A 109 -13.30 17.25 -2.32
N GLY A 110 -14.18 16.89 -1.40
CA GLY A 110 -14.33 17.53 -0.10
C GLY A 110 -13.07 17.46 0.77
N SER A 111 -12.11 16.62 0.41
CA SER A 111 -10.80 16.49 1.05
C SER A 111 -9.74 17.49 0.59
N SER A 112 -9.93 18.15 -0.56
CA SER A 112 -8.87 18.92 -1.25
C SER A 112 -8.72 20.37 -0.78
N HIS A 113 -8.74 20.57 0.53
CA HIS A 113 -8.52 21.91 1.10
C HIS A 113 -7.12 22.46 0.80
N GLU A 114 -7.02 23.77 0.60
CA GLU A 114 -5.77 24.48 0.27
C GLU A 114 -4.61 24.15 1.21
N TYR A 115 -4.88 24.02 2.51
CA TYR A 115 -3.91 23.70 3.55
C TYR A 115 -3.32 22.27 3.44
N TYR A 116 -3.90 21.40 2.63
CA TYR A 116 -3.31 20.11 2.25
C TYR A 116 -2.82 20.12 0.80
N THR A 117 -3.61 20.70 -0.11
CA THR A 117 -3.32 20.73 -1.55
C THR A 117 -2.00 21.44 -1.83
N TYR A 118 -1.78 22.66 -1.32
CA TYR A 118 -0.54 23.40 -1.60
C TYR A 118 0.71 22.71 -1.04
N PRO A 119 0.74 22.23 0.23
CA PRO A 119 1.88 21.46 0.72
C PRO A 119 2.14 20.18 -0.07
N SER A 120 1.10 19.46 -0.51
CA SER A 120 1.30 18.25 -1.30
C SER A 120 1.98 18.51 -2.65
N ILE A 121 1.62 19.61 -3.33
CA ILE A 121 2.26 20.06 -4.57
C ILE A 121 3.69 20.51 -4.28
N GLU A 122 3.89 21.37 -3.28
CA GLU A 122 5.19 21.92 -2.93
C GLU A 122 6.21 20.83 -2.57
N TRP A 123 5.85 19.96 -1.65
CA TRP A 123 6.76 18.93 -1.13
C TRP A 123 6.92 17.75 -2.07
N SER A 124 6.02 17.54 -3.03
CA SER A 124 6.28 16.61 -4.13
C SER A 124 7.44 17.06 -5.05
N LYS A 125 7.76 18.36 -5.09
CA LYS A 125 8.88 18.91 -5.88
C LYS A 125 10.20 18.91 -5.13
N LYS A 126 10.16 19.16 -3.82
CA LYS A 126 11.33 19.35 -2.96
C LYS A 126 11.75 18.05 -2.28
N GLU A 127 13.03 17.71 -2.33
CA GLU A 127 13.59 16.59 -1.56
C GLU A 127 13.53 16.91 -0.07
N THR A 128 12.85 16.06 0.70
CA THR A 128 12.91 16.11 2.17
C THR A 128 13.99 15.18 2.69
N PHE A 129 14.37 14.14 1.93
CA PHE A 129 15.38 13.15 2.30
C PHE A 129 16.43 12.99 1.18
N GLN A 130 17.70 13.05 1.58
CA GLN A 130 18.84 12.84 0.68
C GLN A 130 19.37 11.41 0.81
N PHE A 131 19.25 10.64 -0.27
CA PHE A 131 19.80 9.30 -0.33
C PHE A 131 21.29 9.36 -0.67
N ASN A 132 22.14 8.82 0.20
CA ASN A 132 23.60 9.02 0.20
C ASN A 132 24.40 8.30 -0.91
N GLN A 133 23.74 7.53 -1.79
CA GLN A 133 24.43 6.95 -2.96
C GLN A 133 24.52 8.00 -4.05
N ASP A 134 25.44 7.86 -5.02
CA ASP A 134 25.59 8.73 -6.19
C ASP A 134 24.30 8.78 -7.03
N SER A 135 23.28 9.46 -6.52
CA SER A 135 21.92 9.55 -7.05
C SER A 135 21.82 10.52 -8.22
N ASN A 136 22.96 11.04 -8.69
CA ASN A 136 23.05 11.92 -9.85
C ASN A 136 22.53 11.27 -11.14
N GLY A 137 22.31 9.94 -11.16
CA GLY A 137 21.73 9.21 -12.28
C GLY A 137 20.31 8.67 -12.10
N THR A 138 19.68 8.75 -10.92
CA THR A 138 18.38 8.10 -10.69
C THR A 138 17.22 9.04 -11.07
N ASN A 139 16.55 8.75 -12.19
CA ASN A 139 15.31 9.41 -12.61
C ASN A 139 14.07 8.71 -12.04
N SER A 140 14.09 8.42 -10.74
CA SER A 140 12.99 7.77 -10.03
C SER A 140 12.89 8.32 -8.62
N SER A 141 11.67 8.43 -8.10
CA SER A 141 11.45 8.98 -6.76
C SER A 141 10.25 8.37 -6.06
N LEU A 142 10.23 8.54 -4.75
CA LEU A 142 9.10 8.25 -3.89
C LEU A 142 8.67 9.53 -3.19
N PHE A 143 7.41 9.89 -3.37
CA PHE A 143 6.70 10.90 -2.61
C PHE A 143 5.63 10.22 -1.76
N ILE A 144 5.58 10.52 -0.47
CA ILE A 144 4.58 10.05 0.48
C ILE A 144 3.96 11.28 1.14
N PHE A 145 2.63 11.37 1.15
CA PHE A 145 1.89 12.42 1.84
C PHE A 145 0.82 11.78 2.73
N LEU A 146 0.97 11.91 4.05
CA LEU A 146 -0.02 11.42 5.01
C LEU A 146 -0.70 12.61 5.68
N ARG A 147 -2.03 12.57 5.82
CA ARG A 147 -2.80 13.68 6.40
C ARG A 147 -4.01 13.20 7.16
N PHE A 148 -4.51 14.01 8.10
CA PHE A 148 -5.85 13.80 8.66
C PHE A 148 -6.95 14.23 7.67
N PRO A 149 -8.21 13.80 7.85
CA PRO A 149 -9.32 14.18 6.98
C PRO A 149 -9.51 15.70 6.88
N SER A 150 -9.33 16.40 8.01
CA SER A 150 -9.40 17.85 8.14
C SER A 150 -8.63 18.31 9.39
N VAL A 151 -8.34 19.61 9.48
CA VAL A 151 -7.69 20.23 10.66
C VAL A 151 -8.57 20.04 11.90
N GLU A 152 -9.89 20.22 11.80
CA GLU A 152 -10.81 20.08 12.93
C GLU A 152 -10.85 18.64 13.45
N ARG A 153 -10.74 17.66 12.54
CA ARG A 153 -10.64 16.25 12.93
C ARG A 153 -9.32 16.00 13.65
N PHE A 154 -8.21 16.55 13.15
CA PHE A 154 -6.92 16.43 13.80
C PHE A 154 -6.91 17.07 15.20
N ASP A 155 -7.40 18.30 15.34
CA ASP A 155 -7.44 19.02 16.63
C ASP A 155 -8.21 18.24 17.71
N ARG A 156 -9.33 17.60 17.33
CA ARG A 156 -10.12 16.75 18.24
C ARG A 156 -9.36 15.50 18.68
N LEU A 157 -8.48 14.97 17.85
CA LEU A 157 -7.75 13.73 18.11
C LEU A 157 -6.37 13.97 18.74
N ARG A 158 -5.75 15.14 18.50
CA ARG A 158 -4.39 15.45 18.92
C ARG A 158 -4.19 15.28 20.44
N SER A 159 -5.18 15.67 21.24
CA SER A 159 -5.14 15.53 22.70
C SER A 159 -5.20 14.08 23.18
N SER A 160 -5.63 13.14 22.34
CA SER A 160 -5.69 11.70 22.66
C SER A 160 -4.40 10.95 22.36
N PHE A 161 -3.44 11.58 21.68
CA PHE A 161 -2.19 10.92 21.30
C PHE A 161 -1.18 10.96 22.44
N SER A 162 -0.64 9.80 22.82
CA SER A 162 0.45 9.70 23.81
C SER A 162 1.82 10.05 23.23
N LYS A 163 1.92 10.15 21.90
CA LYS A 163 3.14 10.44 21.14
C LYS A 163 2.78 11.12 19.81
N PRO A 164 3.72 11.76 19.10
CA PRO A 164 3.42 12.38 17.81
C PRO A 164 2.84 11.38 16.81
N PHE A 165 1.82 11.78 16.04
CA PHE A 165 1.06 10.89 15.15
C PHE A 165 1.91 10.22 14.05
N TYR A 166 3.07 10.78 13.75
CA TYR A 166 4.02 10.27 12.77
C TYR A 166 5.08 9.33 13.36
N SER A 167 5.21 9.24 14.69
CA SER A 167 6.31 8.50 15.36
C SER A 167 6.32 7.00 15.04
N ASP A 168 5.17 6.43 14.68
CA ASP A 168 5.05 5.00 14.37
C ASP A 168 5.47 4.63 12.95
N PHE A 169 5.83 5.60 12.10
CA PHE A 169 6.16 5.34 10.72
C PHE A 169 7.66 5.25 10.46
N GLU A 170 8.04 4.31 9.61
CA GLU A 170 9.38 4.24 9.02
C GLU A 170 9.32 3.76 7.58
N ILE A 171 10.35 4.11 6.81
CA ILE A 171 10.57 3.61 5.46
C ILE A 171 11.76 2.65 5.51
N VAL A 172 11.58 1.46 4.96
CA VAL A 172 12.62 0.45 4.85
C VAL A 172 12.80 0.00 3.40
N ASP A 173 14.00 -0.44 3.04
CA ASP A 173 14.27 -1.05 1.74
C ASP A 173 13.79 -2.50 1.66
N GLU A 174 14.05 -3.15 0.53
CA GLU A 174 13.70 -4.55 0.28
C GLU A 174 14.31 -5.55 1.28
N TYR A 175 15.41 -5.17 1.94
CA TYR A 175 16.14 -5.98 2.93
C TYR A 175 15.73 -5.65 4.37
N GLY A 176 14.87 -4.66 4.57
CA GLY A 176 14.49 -4.16 5.89
C GLY A 176 15.47 -3.18 6.50
N SER A 177 16.43 -2.66 5.74
CA SER A 177 17.30 -1.58 6.20
C SER A 177 16.47 -0.30 6.30
N VAL A 178 16.55 0.36 7.46
CA VAL A 178 15.80 1.59 7.71
C VAL A 178 16.43 2.75 6.92
N LEU A 179 15.64 3.35 6.03
CA LEU A 179 16.01 4.58 5.32
C LEU A 179 15.80 5.79 6.23
N THR A 180 14.60 5.88 6.82
CA THR A 180 14.26 6.92 7.78
C THR A 180 13.18 6.44 8.76
N GLN A 181 13.25 6.95 9.98
CA GLN A 181 12.24 6.83 11.01
C GLN A 181 11.63 8.19 11.24
N PHE A 182 10.32 8.29 11.08
CA PHE A 182 9.64 9.59 11.10
C PHE A 182 9.70 10.25 12.49
N GLU A 183 9.85 9.46 13.56
CA GLU A 183 10.09 9.96 14.91
C GLU A 183 11.33 10.87 15.01
N THR A 184 12.39 10.58 14.26
CA THR A 184 13.62 11.39 14.27
C THR A 184 13.49 12.71 13.51
N ARG A 185 12.36 12.90 12.79
CA ARG A 185 12.10 14.01 11.87
C ARG A 185 13.13 14.18 10.75
N ASN A 186 14.06 13.24 10.62
CA ASN A 186 15.04 13.25 9.55
C ASN A 186 14.37 12.83 8.24
N GLY A 187 14.53 13.60 7.18
CA GLY A 187 14.01 13.20 5.88
C GLY A 187 12.55 13.52 5.61
N ILE A 188 11.85 14.22 6.52
CA ILE A 188 10.42 14.51 6.39
C ILE A 188 10.13 15.98 6.69
N GLU A 189 9.06 16.49 6.07
CA GLU A 189 8.43 17.74 6.45
C GLU A 189 7.13 17.44 7.21
N ILE A 190 6.85 18.23 8.25
CA ILE A 190 5.70 18.01 9.14
C ILE A 190 5.01 19.35 9.43
N ASN A 191 3.68 19.36 9.38
CA ASN A 191 2.88 20.42 9.97
C ASN A 191 1.96 19.86 11.06
N GLU A 192 2.38 20.03 12.31
CA GLU A 192 1.63 19.58 13.49
C GLU A 192 0.44 20.47 13.86
N GLN A 193 0.21 21.59 13.14
CA GLN A 193 -1.00 22.41 13.33
C GLN A 193 -2.10 21.93 12.39
N GLN A 194 -1.74 21.54 11.17
CA GLN A 194 -2.69 21.11 10.14
C GLN A 194 -2.83 19.58 10.06
N GLY A 195 -1.96 18.83 10.74
CA GLY A 195 -2.02 17.37 10.81
C GLY A 195 -1.62 16.72 9.48
N TRP A 196 -0.47 17.08 8.93
CA TRP A 196 0.07 16.41 7.74
C TRP A 196 1.58 16.19 7.83
N ILE A 197 2.07 15.22 7.07
CA ILE A 197 3.49 14.93 6.85
C ILE A 197 3.78 14.64 5.38
N ALA A 198 4.97 15.00 4.94
CA ALA A 198 5.48 14.74 3.61
C ALA A 198 6.88 14.11 3.67
N PHE A 199 7.09 13.08 2.86
CA PHE A 199 8.41 12.51 2.55
C PHE A 199 8.60 12.56 1.04
N ASN A 200 9.77 12.97 0.58
CA ASN A 200 10.13 12.96 -0.83
C ASN A 200 11.62 12.70 -1.00
N ALA A 201 11.96 11.65 -1.76
CA ALA A 201 13.33 11.28 -2.04
C ALA A 201 13.49 10.77 -3.47
N LYS A 202 14.61 11.09 -4.11
CA LYS A 202 15.09 10.32 -5.26
C LYS A 202 15.69 9.02 -4.74
N LEU A 203 15.20 7.89 -5.23
CA LEU A 203 15.58 6.57 -4.77
C LEU A 203 15.83 5.66 -5.97
N PRO A 204 16.75 4.69 -5.86
CA PRO A 204 16.89 3.61 -6.82
C PRO A 204 15.54 2.93 -7.11
N ASN A 205 15.40 2.37 -8.31
CA ASN A 205 14.24 1.52 -8.61
C ASN A 205 14.31 0.23 -7.79
N GLY A 206 13.17 -0.27 -7.33
CA GLY A 206 13.09 -1.42 -6.43
C GLY A 206 11.83 -1.39 -5.58
N ILE A 207 11.73 -2.33 -4.65
CA ILE A 207 10.66 -2.37 -3.65
C ILE A 207 11.12 -1.71 -2.35
N TYR A 208 10.27 -0.86 -1.82
CA TYR A 208 10.39 -0.26 -0.50
C TYR A 208 9.15 -0.60 0.31
N TYR A 209 9.22 -0.42 1.62
CA TYR A 209 8.06 -0.59 2.47
C TYR A 209 7.84 0.62 3.37
N LEU A 210 6.58 1.05 3.47
CA LEU A 210 6.12 1.89 4.56
C LEU A 210 5.70 0.98 5.70
N LEU A 211 6.37 1.10 6.84
CA LEU A 211 6.04 0.38 8.07
C LEU A 211 5.30 1.29 9.03
N TYR A 212 4.26 0.76 9.66
CA TYR A 212 3.55 1.38 10.78
C TYR A 212 3.68 0.45 12.00
N LYS A 213 4.16 0.99 13.13
CA LYS A 213 4.45 0.25 14.38
C LYS A 213 3.44 0.45 15.50
N GLY A 214 2.32 1.10 15.21
CA GLY A 214 1.28 1.33 16.21
C GLY A 214 0.47 0.06 16.52
N LYS A 215 -0.71 0.25 17.11
CA LYS A 215 -1.55 -0.84 17.66
C LYS A 215 -1.84 -1.95 16.66
N GLU A 216 -2.15 -1.59 15.42
CA GLU A 216 -2.28 -2.51 14.30
C GLU A 216 -1.08 -2.35 13.38
N SER A 217 0.06 -2.92 13.75
CA SER A 217 1.29 -2.77 13.00
C SER A 217 1.14 -3.34 11.58
N ARG A 218 1.56 -2.60 10.55
CA ARG A 218 1.43 -2.99 9.14
C ARG A 218 2.65 -2.64 8.30
N GLN A 219 2.82 -3.39 7.23
CA GLN A 219 3.80 -3.17 6.19
C GLN A 219 3.08 -3.07 4.84
N ILE A 220 3.46 -2.07 4.04
CA ILE A 220 2.85 -1.78 2.74
C ILE A 220 3.95 -1.74 1.68
N PRO A 221 3.92 -2.60 0.65
CA PRO A 221 4.90 -2.61 -0.42
C PRO A 221 4.67 -1.43 -1.38
N ILE A 222 5.76 -0.74 -1.72
CA ILE A 222 5.75 0.41 -2.62
C ILE A 222 6.86 0.18 -3.66
N TYR A 223 6.47 0.02 -4.93
CA TYR A 223 7.44 -0.14 -6.01
C TYR A 223 7.81 1.21 -6.59
N ILE A 224 9.10 1.42 -6.73
CA ILE A 224 9.68 2.51 -7.50
C ILE A 224 10.19 1.91 -8.80
N TYR A 225 9.56 2.25 -9.91
CA TYR A 225 10.02 1.84 -11.23
C TYR A 225 11.01 2.87 -11.80
N LYS A 226 12.02 2.39 -12.54
CA LYS A 226 12.98 3.27 -13.22
C LYS A 226 12.26 4.19 -14.20
N ASN A 227 12.63 5.48 -14.22
CA ASN A 227 11.99 6.54 -15.01
C ASN A 227 10.55 6.90 -14.59
N TRP A 228 10.11 6.46 -13.40
CA TRP A 228 8.81 6.77 -12.83
C TRP A 228 8.93 7.37 -11.44
N HIS A 229 7.98 8.25 -11.12
CA HIS A 229 7.81 8.84 -9.80
C HIS A 229 6.59 8.23 -9.13
N THR A 230 6.79 7.60 -7.98
CA THR A 230 5.74 6.96 -7.21
C THR A 230 5.21 7.94 -6.18
N GLN A 231 3.90 8.20 -6.20
CA GLN A 231 3.23 9.15 -5.32
C GLN A 231 2.22 8.41 -4.46
N PHE A 232 2.45 8.39 -3.15
CA PHE A 232 1.69 7.63 -2.17
C PHE A 232 0.92 8.59 -1.25
N PHE A 233 -0.36 8.31 -1.05
CA PHE A 233 -1.24 9.10 -0.17
C PHE A 233 -2.00 8.19 0.78
N MET A 234 -2.19 8.66 2.01
CA MET A 234 -3.04 7.98 3.00
C MET A 234 -3.67 8.96 3.97
N THR A 235 -4.89 8.66 4.39
CA THR A 235 -5.57 9.38 5.46
C THR A 235 -5.27 8.76 6.83
N LEU A 236 -5.06 9.62 7.83
CA LEU A 236 -4.77 9.27 9.22
C LEU A 236 -6.01 9.53 10.09
N GLY A 237 -6.22 8.69 11.11
CA GLY A 237 -7.19 8.91 12.18
C GLY A 237 -6.53 8.67 13.54
N ASN A 238 -7.22 7.99 14.45
CA ASN A 238 -6.56 7.42 15.64
C ASN A 238 -5.49 6.39 15.28
N GLN A 239 -5.66 5.79 14.12
CA GLN A 239 -4.76 4.86 13.46
C GLN A 239 -4.76 5.22 11.97
N PRO A 240 -3.78 4.79 11.17
CA PRO A 240 -3.80 4.98 9.73
C PRO A 240 -5.01 4.29 9.11
N LEU A 241 -5.69 4.95 8.17
CA LEU A 241 -6.85 4.39 7.48
C LEU A 241 -6.37 3.68 6.21
N PHE A 242 -5.90 2.44 6.35
CA PHE A 242 -5.23 1.70 5.26
C PHE A 242 -6.08 1.54 3.98
N GLY A 243 -7.41 1.48 4.10
CA GLY A 243 -8.33 1.46 2.96
C GLY A 243 -8.29 2.75 2.11
N THR A 244 -7.84 3.86 2.68
CA THR A 244 -7.70 5.14 1.97
C THR A 244 -6.39 5.25 1.19
N THR A 245 -5.54 4.23 1.19
CA THR A 245 -4.26 4.27 0.46
C THR A 245 -4.50 4.53 -1.02
N ARG A 246 -3.73 5.47 -1.60
CA ARG A 246 -3.70 5.75 -3.04
C ARG A 246 -2.24 5.79 -3.49
N ILE A 247 -1.94 5.09 -4.58
CA ILE A 247 -0.61 5.08 -5.19
C ILE A 247 -0.77 5.43 -6.66
N PHE A 248 -0.05 6.45 -7.11
CA PHE A 248 0.05 6.84 -8.51
C PHE A 248 1.47 6.68 -9.02
N LEU A 249 1.57 6.40 -10.32
CA LEU A 249 2.83 6.44 -11.07
C LEU A 249 2.75 7.57 -12.08
N SER A 250 3.74 8.46 -12.04
CA SER A 250 3.82 9.64 -12.89
C SER A 250 5.18 9.74 -13.58
N LYS A 251 5.19 10.33 -14.78
CA LYS A 251 6.42 10.76 -15.47
C LYS A 251 7.03 12.02 -14.86
N TYR A 252 6.24 12.76 -14.10
CA TYR A 252 6.67 13.99 -13.45
C TYR A 252 6.70 13.79 -11.94
N ARG A 253 7.73 14.35 -11.31
CA ARG A 253 7.89 14.29 -9.87
C ARG A 253 6.77 15.02 -9.12
N GLU A 254 6.35 16.16 -9.67
CA GLU A 254 5.26 16.97 -9.14
C GLU A 254 3.95 16.19 -9.06
N PHE A 255 3.29 16.28 -7.91
CA PHE A 255 1.90 15.88 -7.77
C PHE A 255 1.01 16.97 -8.38
N ASN A 256 0.25 16.60 -9.41
CA ASN A 256 -0.75 17.46 -10.02
C ASN A 256 -2.15 17.02 -9.54
N PRO A 257 -2.82 17.79 -8.66
CA PRO A 257 -4.16 17.45 -8.15
C PRO A 257 -5.24 17.47 -9.25
N ASN A 258 -4.98 18.17 -10.36
CA ASN A 258 -5.90 18.31 -11.48
C ASN A 258 -5.65 17.28 -12.58
N GLU A 259 -4.73 16.33 -12.38
CA GLU A 259 -4.50 15.24 -13.31
C GLU A 259 -5.73 14.34 -13.42
N ARG A 260 -6.38 14.36 -14.59
CA ARG A 260 -7.63 13.64 -14.84
C ARG A 260 -7.46 12.14 -14.61
N THR A 261 -6.29 11.59 -14.96
CA THR A 261 -5.97 10.18 -14.78
C THR A 261 -6.06 9.74 -13.32
N TYR A 262 -5.72 10.61 -12.37
CA TYR A 262 -5.75 10.27 -10.94
C TYR A 262 -7.17 10.08 -10.43
N LYS A 263 -8.14 10.87 -10.94
CA LYS A 263 -9.56 10.70 -10.62
C LYS A 263 -10.08 9.33 -11.07
N TYR A 264 -9.70 8.89 -12.27
CA TYR A 264 -10.06 7.56 -12.75
C TYR A 264 -9.42 6.44 -11.94
N ILE A 265 -8.15 6.60 -11.56
CA ILE A 265 -7.49 5.64 -10.67
C ILE A 265 -8.23 5.55 -9.33
N ASP A 266 -8.65 6.67 -8.75
CA ASP A 266 -9.41 6.73 -7.50
C ASP A 266 -10.74 5.97 -7.61
N ILE A 267 -11.51 6.21 -8.67
CA ILE A 267 -12.77 5.50 -8.97
C ILE A 267 -12.54 3.99 -9.10
N LEU A 268 -11.51 3.59 -9.84
CA LEU A 268 -11.20 2.17 -10.04
C LEU A 268 -10.73 1.50 -8.74
N LEU A 269 -10.03 2.22 -7.86
CA LEU A 269 -9.65 1.71 -6.54
C LEU A 269 -10.87 1.53 -5.64
N ASP A 270 -11.85 2.43 -5.68
CA ASP A 270 -13.13 2.27 -4.98
C ASP A 270 -13.89 1.04 -5.50
N LYS A 271 -13.92 0.84 -6.82
CA LYS A 271 -14.48 -0.38 -7.44
C LYS A 271 -13.79 -1.65 -6.94
N LEU A 272 -12.45 -1.68 -6.93
CA LEU A 272 -11.69 -2.81 -6.40
C LEU A 272 -11.98 -3.07 -4.91
N GLN A 273 -12.05 -2.02 -4.11
CA GLN A 273 -12.33 -2.13 -2.68
C GLN A 273 -13.72 -2.71 -2.42
N ASN A 274 -14.71 -2.33 -3.24
CA ASN A 274 -16.09 -2.80 -3.18
C ASN A 274 -16.35 -4.10 -3.95
N GLN A 275 -15.31 -4.72 -4.54
CA GLN A 275 -15.42 -5.90 -5.41
C GLN A 275 -16.38 -5.72 -6.59
N ASP A 276 -16.51 -4.48 -7.08
CA ASP A 276 -17.28 -4.15 -8.28
C ASP A 276 -16.38 -4.32 -9.51
N PHE A 277 -16.57 -5.43 -10.22
CA PHE A 277 -15.80 -5.76 -11.42
C PHE A 277 -16.43 -5.28 -12.74
N ILE A 278 -17.39 -4.35 -12.67
CA ILE A 278 -18.06 -3.80 -13.85
C ILE A 278 -17.33 -2.55 -14.33
N LEU A 279 -16.91 -2.56 -15.60
CA LEU A 279 -16.31 -1.44 -16.30
C LEU A 279 -17.24 -0.93 -17.40
N ASP A 280 -17.42 0.38 -17.48
CA ASP A 280 -18.06 1.01 -18.64
C ASP A 280 -17.05 1.24 -19.78
N ASN A 281 -17.57 1.52 -20.98
CA ASN A 281 -16.74 1.70 -22.18
C ASN A 281 -15.76 2.86 -22.05
N GLU A 282 -16.11 3.89 -21.28
CA GLU A 282 -15.29 5.09 -21.19
C GLU A 282 -14.12 4.91 -20.24
N LEU A 283 -14.29 4.20 -19.12
CA LEU A 283 -13.19 3.73 -18.29
C LEU A 283 -12.25 2.81 -19.07
N ILE A 284 -12.81 1.97 -19.95
CA ILE A 284 -12.02 1.12 -20.86
C ILE A 284 -11.22 1.99 -21.84
N GLU A 285 -11.86 2.98 -22.48
CA GLU A 285 -11.20 3.91 -23.41
C GLU A 285 -10.12 4.74 -22.70
N MET A 286 -10.41 5.28 -21.52
CA MET A 286 -9.45 6.02 -20.71
C MET A 286 -8.25 5.17 -20.34
N ALA A 287 -8.45 3.90 -19.95
CA ALA A 287 -7.33 2.99 -19.70
C ALA A 287 -6.57 2.64 -20.99
N ALA A 288 -7.27 2.49 -22.12
CA ALA A 288 -6.65 2.23 -23.41
C ALA A 288 -5.75 3.39 -23.87
N TYR A 289 -6.14 4.65 -23.64
CA TYR A 289 -5.31 5.82 -23.99
C TYR A 289 -4.27 6.11 -22.91
N GLY A 290 -4.71 6.27 -21.65
CA GLY A 290 -3.92 6.79 -20.52
C GLY A 290 -2.84 5.87 -19.94
N LYS A 291 -2.76 4.62 -20.40
CA LYS A 291 -1.78 3.63 -19.89
C LYS A 291 -0.31 4.04 -20.10
N TYR A 292 -0.02 4.93 -21.04
CA TYR A 292 1.34 5.40 -21.31
C TYR A 292 1.74 6.59 -20.43
N GLU A 293 0.76 7.32 -19.90
CA GLU A 293 0.90 8.47 -19.02
C GLU A 293 0.89 8.03 -17.56
N SER A 294 0.04 7.06 -17.20
CA SER A 294 0.02 6.44 -15.88
C SER A 294 -0.22 4.92 -15.98
N PRO A 295 0.82 4.10 -15.79
CA PRO A 295 0.70 2.64 -15.82
C PRO A 295 -0.28 2.10 -14.76
N MET A 296 -0.47 2.82 -13.64
CA MET A 296 -1.44 2.43 -12.61
C MET A 296 -2.87 2.38 -13.13
N LEU A 297 -3.27 3.29 -14.03
CA LEU A 297 -4.60 3.28 -14.63
C LEU A 297 -4.83 1.98 -15.42
N GLY A 298 -3.89 1.65 -16.31
CA GLY A 298 -3.95 0.41 -17.08
C GLY A 298 -3.93 -0.82 -16.20
N LEU A 299 -3.12 -0.80 -15.12
CA LEU A 299 -2.90 -1.94 -14.24
C LEU A 299 -4.19 -2.28 -13.49
N ILE A 300 -4.77 -1.28 -12.82
CA ILE A 300 -6.00 -1.43 -12.02
C ILE A 300 -7.17 -1.79 -12.93
N CYS A 301 -7.33 -1.09 -14.07
CA CYS A 301 -8.40 -1.40 -15.02
C CYS A 301 -8.29 -2.83 -15.56
N SER A 302 -7.07 -3.30 -15.86
CA SER A 302 -6.84 -4.69 -16.30
C SER A 302 -7.16 -5.71 -15.22
N TYR A 303 -6.84 -5.42 -13.95
CA TYR A 303 -7.24 -6.30 -12.84
C TYR A 303 -8.75 -6.42 -12.73
N ILE A 304 -9.48 -5.30 -12.79
CA ILE A 304 -10.94 -5.29 -12.70
C ILE A 304 -11.53 -6.10 -13.86
N TYR A 305 -11.07 -5.86 -15.09
CA TYR A 305 -11.56 -6.57 -16.27
C TYR A 305 -11.28 -8.07 -16.21
N LEU A 306 -10.02 -8.47 -15.94
CA LEU A 306 -9.60 -9.88 -15.93
C LEU A 306 -10.13 -10.69 -14.74
N GLN A 307 -10.67 -10.00 -13.72
CA GLN A 307 -11.40 -10.61 -12.62
C GLN A 307 -12.90 -10.75 -12.92
N SER A 308 -13.41 -9.96 -13.86
CA SER A 308 -14.81 -10.01 -14.30
C SER A 308 -15.09 -11.27 -15.13
N LYS A 309 -16.36 -11.47 -15.53
CA LYS A 309 -16.76 -12.51 -16.49
C LYS A 309 -16.97 -11.96 -17.91
N GLU A 310 -16.66 -10.68 -18.13
CA GLU A 310 -16.85 -10.03 -19.43
C GLU A 310 -15.73 -10.44 -20.40
N THR A 311 -16.07 -10.65 -21.68
CA THR A 311 -15.12 -11.12 -22.70
C THR A 311 -15.14 -10.27 -23.96
N LYS A 312 -16.06 -9.31 -24.09
CA LYS A 312 -16.21 -8.46 -25.29
C LYS A 312 -14.94 -7.69 -25.65
N SER A 313 -14.13 -7.34 -24.66
CA SER A 313 -12.95 -6.48 -24.82
C SER A 313 -11.63 -7.25 -24.64
N ASP A 314 -11.63 -8.59 -24.73
CA ASP A 314 -10.46 -9.43 -24.45
C ASP A 314 -9.25 -9.05 -25.32
N ASN A 315 -9.48 -8.80 -26.62
CA ASN A 315 -8.42 -8.37 -27.53
C ASN A 315 -7.79 -7.04 -27.10
N LEU A 316 -8.62 -6.08 -26.66
CA LEU A 316 -8.15 -4.78 -26.19
C LEU A 316 -7.35 -4.94 -24.89
N PHE A 317 -7.84 -5.72 -23.93
CA PHE A 317 -7.14 -5.94 -22.66
C PHE A 317 -5.85 -6.75 -22.80
N ASN A 318 -5.77 -7.65 -23.79
CA ASN A 318 -4.51 -8.28 -24.18
C ASN A 318 -3.50 -7.22 -24.66
N ILE A 319 -3.93 -6.30 -25.53
CA ILE A 319 -3.10 -5.18 -26.02
C ILE A 319 -2.70 -4.25 -24.88
N ILE A 320 -3.61 -3.88 -23.97
CA ILE A 320 -3.31 -3.04 -22.81
C ILE A 320 -2.26 -3.71 -21.92
N THR A 321 -2.43 -5.01 -21.62
CA THR A 321 -1.50 -5.78 -20.79
C THR A 321 -0.09 -5.84 -21.40
N GLN A 322 0.00 -6.11 -22.71
CA GLN A 322 1.29 -6.11 -23.43
C GLN A 322 1.95 -4.72 -23.44
N ASN A 323 1.16 -3.66 -23.64
CA ASN A 323 1.66 -2.30 -23.59
C ASN A 323 2.18 -1.93 -22.20
N MET A 324 1.50 -2.32 -21.12
CA MET A 324 1.99 -2.09 -19.77
C MET A 324 3.30 -2.82 -19.50
N GLN A 325 3.47 -4.05 -20.01
CA GLN A 325 4.76 -4.74 -19.96
C GLN A 325 5.84 -3.93 -20.68
N ASN A 326 5.54 -3.43 -21.87
CA ASN A 326 6.49 -2.59 -22.62
C ASN A 326 6.78 -1.24 -21.96
N VAL A 327 5.90 -0.74 -21.10
CA VAL A 327 6.08 0.55 -20.41
C VAL A 327 6.82 0.37 -19.08
N ILE A 328 6.40 -0.60 -18.27
CA ILE A 328 6.99 -0.86 -16.96
C ILE A 328 8.30 -1.66 -17.10
N LEU A 329 8.33 -2.73 -17.90
CA LEU A 329 9.48 -3.64 -17.97
C LEU A 329 10.56 -3.20 -18.97
N LYS A 330 10.38 -2.11 -19.72
CA LYS A 330 11.42 -1.58 -20.62
C LYS A 330 12.74 -1.33 -19.90
N ASP A 331 12.62 -0.78 -18.69
CA ASP A 331 13.75 -0.36 -17.85
C ASP A 331 13.80 -1.10 -16.51
N ASN A 332 12.96 -2.13 -16.31
CA ASN A 332 12.83 -2.87 -15.05
C ASN A 332 12.79 -4.38 -15.32
N GLU A 333 13.47 -5.19 -14.51
CA GLU A 333 13.61 -6.63 -14.76
C GLU A 333 12.29 -7.40 -14.59
N GLU A 334 11.51 -7.06 -13.57
CA GLU A 334 10.26 -7.74 -13.22
C GLU A 334 9.29 -6.78 -12.52
N SER A 335 7.99 -7.11 -12.60
CA SER A 335 6.92 -6.48 -11.82
C SER A 335 5.97 -7.58 -11.33
N PRO A 336 5.80 -7.78 -10.02
CA PRO A 336 4.90 -8.79 -9.49
C PRO A 336 3.44 -8.55 -9.83
N ASP A 337 3.04 -7.30 -9.96
CA ASP A 337 1.70 -6.94 -10.43
C ASP A 337 1.48 -7.39 -11.89
N LEU A 338 2.46 -7.21 -12.77
CA LEU A 338 2.37 -7.73 -14.14
C LEU A 338 2.40 -9.27 -14.19
N ARG A 339 3.17 -9.92 -13.32
CA ARG A 339 3.14 -11.39 -13.17
C ARG A 339 1.77 -11.88 -12.74
N ALA A 340 1.12 -11.19 -11.80
CA ALA A 340 -0.23 -11.51 -11.34
C ALA A 340 -1.29 -11.28 -12.44
N LEU A 341 -1.20 -10.19 -13.21
CA LEU A 341 -2.07 -9.98 -14.37
C LEU A 341 -1.94 -11.12 -15.39
N ASN A 342 -0.72 -11.57 -15.68
CA ASN A 342 -0.49 -12.69 -16.59
C ASN A 342 -1.13 -14.00 -16.08
N ILE A 343 -1.22 -14.18 -14.76
CA ILE A 343 -1.92 -15.32 -14.16
C ILE A 343 -3.43 -15.20 -14.41
N LEU A 344 -4.03 -14.04 -14.17
CA LEU A 344 -5.46 -13.81 -14.40
C LEU A 344 -5.84 -13.92 -15.88
N ALA A 345 -4.95 -13.46 -16.77
CA ALA A 345 -5.12 -13.47 -18.20
C ALA A 345 -5.41 -14.87 -18.79
N VAL A 346 -4.98 -15.96 -18.13
CA VAL A 346 -5.29 -17.33 -18.58
C VAL A 346 -6.79 -17.62 -18.59
N ASN A 347 -7.58 -16.96 -17.75
CA ASN A 347 -9.03 -17.16 -17.72
C ASN A 347 -9.73 -16.50 -18.91
N HIS A 348 -9.13 -15.48 -19.52
CA HIS A 348 -9.70 -14.74 -20.66
C HIS A 348 -9.11 -15.17 -22.00
N PHE A 349 -7.85 -15.62 -22.03
CA PHE A 349 -7.12 -15.87 -23.27
C PHE A 349 -6.83 -17.39 -23.41
N PRO A 350 -7.59 -18.13 -24.26
CA PRO A 350 -7.58 -19.60 -24.28
C PRO A 350 -6.22 -20.27 -24.50
N ASN A 351 -5.29 -19.58 -25.17
CA ASN A 351 -3.95 -20.08 -25.49
C ASN A 351 -2.84 -19.45 -24.64
N TYR A 352 -3.20 -18.60 -23.67
CA TYR A 352 -2.23 -17.89 -22.86
C TYR A 352 -1.63 -18.81 -21.79
N LYS A 353 -0.33 -18.68 -21.55
CA LYS A 353 0.39 -19.41 -20.51
C LYS A 353 1.24 -18.43 -19.73
N TYR A 354 1.10 -18.42 -18.41
CA TYR A 354 1.97 -17.65 -17.55
C TYR A 354 3.23 -18.42 -17.15
N LYS A 355 4.29 -17.69 -16.80
CA LYS A 355 5.54 -18.25 -16.30
C LYS A 355 5.32 -18.88 -14.93
N LYS A 356 5.63 -20.18 -14.84
CA LYS A 356 5.43 -21.01 -13.63
C LYS A 356 6.50 -20.88 -12.54
N GLY A 357 7.61 -20.17 -12.81
CA GLY A 357 8.68 -19.95 -11.83
C GLY A 357 8.28 -19.01 -10.70
N SER A 358 9.12 -18.91 -9.67
CA SER A 358 8.88 -18.02 -8.53
C SER A 358 8.63 -16.58 -8.97
N ILE A 359 7.80 -15.89 -8.18
CA ILE A 359 7.57 -14.45 -8.32
C ILE A 359 8.44 -13.76 -7.28
N LYS A 360 9.38 -12.94 -7.75
CA LYS A 360 10.26 -12.14 -6.89
C LYS A 360 9.47 -10.95 -6.35
N GLY A 361 9.57 -10.68 -5.06
CA GLY A 361 8.84 -9.59 -4.42
C GLY A 361 7.33 -9.81 -4.32
N THR A 362 6.63 -8.82 -3.79
CA THR A 362 5.19 -8.86 -3.49
C THR A 362 4.44 -7.88 -4.40
N PRO A 363 3.30 -8.20 -5.04
CA PRO A 363 2.51 -7.22 -5.78
C PRO A 363 1.96 -6.11 -4.85
N MET A 364 1.87 -4.89 -5.36
CA MET A 364 1.29 -3.75 -4.63
C MET A 364 -0.20 -3.93 -4.41
N LEU A 365 -0.93 -4.44 -5.40
CA LEU A 365 -2.38 -4.59 -5.32
C LEU A 365 -2.76 -5.93 -4.68
N ARG A 366 -3.71 -5.90 -3.74
CA ARG A 366 -4.19 -7.09 -3.03
C ARG A 366 -4.75 -8.14 -4.00
N ILE A 367 -5.54 -7.70 -4.97
CA ILE A 367 -6.11 -8.58 -6.01
C ILE A 367 -5.02 -9.33 -6.80
N GLY A 368 -3.86 -8.69 -7.00
CA GLY A 368 -2.70 -9.32 -7.61
C GLY A 368 -2.13 -10.43 -6.74
N PHE A 369 -1.99 -10.19 -5.43
CA PHE A 369 -1.54 -11.21 -4.49
C PHE A 369 -2.51 -12.38 -4.40
N GLU A 370 -3.82 -12.12 -4.36
CA GLU A 370 -4.86 -13.16 -4.33
C GLU A 370 -4.81 -14.05 -5.59
N ALA A 371 -4.58 -13.45 -6.76
CA ALA A 371 -4.39 -14.19 -8.01
C ALA A 371 -3.18 -15.13 -7.95
N ILE A 372 -2.04 -14.63 -7.43
CA ILE A 372 -0.83 -15.45 -7.22
C ILE A 372 -1.10 -16.58 -6.24
N LEU A 373 -1.74 -16.28 -5.10
CA LEU A 373 -2.05 -17.25 -4.06
C LEU A 373 -2.95 -18.38 -4.61
N LYS A 374 -4.01 -18.03 -5.35
CA LYS A 374 -4.89 -19.01 -5.99
C LYS A 374 -4.15 -19.90 -7.00
N ALA A 375 -3.29 -19.30 -7.83
CA ALA A 375 -2.50 -20.05 -8.80
C ALA A 375 -1.42 -20.94 -8.14
N SER A 376 -0.94 -20.56 -6.95
CA SER A 376 0.08 -21.32 -6.22
C SER A 376 -0.42 -22.69 -5.75
N VAL A 377 -1.73 -22.86 -5.57
CA VAL A 377 -2.36 -24.16 -5.23
C VAL A 377 -2.08 -25.20 -6.31
N GLN A 378 -2.14 -24.80 -7.59
CA GLN A 378 -1.84 -25.66 -8.73
C GLN A 378 -0.35 -25.69 -9.07
N ASN A 379 0.37 -24.63 -8.72
CA ASN A 379 1.79 -24.48 -9.01
C ASN A 379 2.56 -23.92 -7.81
N LYS A 380 2.97 -24.83 -6.92
CA LYS A 380 3.71 -24.51 -5.69
C LYS A 380 5.03 -23.75 -5.93
N GLY A 381 5.55 -23.76 -7.15
CA GLY A 381 6.74 -23.00 -7.51
C GLY A 381 6.55 -21.48 -7.56
N LEU A 382 5.31 -20.98 -7.61
CA LEU A 382 5.02 -19.54 -7.66
C LEU A 382 5.35 -18.83 -6.35
N ILE A 383 4.99 -19.47 -5.22
CA ILE A 383 5.29 -19.01 -3.87
C ILE A 383 6.20 -20.07 -3.24
N PRO A 384 7.53 -19.92 -3.34
CA PRO A 384 8.45 -20.81 -2.65
C PRO A 384 8.21 -20.77 -1.15
N GLN A 385 8.34 -21.90 -0.47
CA GLN A 385 8.24 -21.95 0.97
C GLN A 385 9.35 -21.10 1.60
N ASN A 386 9.05 -20.41 2.71
CA ASN A 386 9.91 -19.44 3.38
C ASN A 386 10.22 -18.18 2.55
N SER A 387 9.50 -17.95 1.45
CA SER A 387 9.58 -16.68 0.72
C SER A 387 8.81 -15.58 1.46
N ILE A 388 8.96 -14.34 1.02
CA ILE A 388 8.16 -13.23 1.54
C ILE A 388 6.67 -13.45 1.25
N ASN A 389 6.33 -13.94 0.06
CA ASN A 389 4.96 -14.24 -0.33
C ASN A 389 4.35 -15.39 0.48
N ASP A 390 5.17 -16.34 0.94
CA ASP A 390 4.74 -17.41 1.86
C ASP A 390 4.32 -16.80 3.21
N PHE A 391 5.16 -15.93 3.78
CA PHE A 391 4.85 -15.20 5.01
C PHE A 391 3.59 -14.32 4.88
N ILE A 392 3.47 -13.58 3.77
CA ILE A 392 2.31 -12.70 3.53
C ILE A 392 1.03 -13.50 3.41
N SER A 393 1.07 -14.72 2.85
CA SER A 393 -0.13 -15.54 2.67
C SER A 393 -0.85 -15.87 3.99
N GLU A 394 -0.12 -15.90 5.11
CA GLU A 394 -0.66 -16.14 6.45
C GLU A 394 -0.92 -14.86 7.25
N ASN A 395 -0.45 -13.69 6.77
CA ASN A 395 -0.37 -12.44 7.55
C ASN A 395 -0.96 -11.22 6.83
N ILE A 396 -1.73 -11.42 5.76
CA ILE A 396 -2.36 -10.36 4.96
C ILE A 396 -3.63 -9.80 5.63
N TYR A 397 -3.86 -8.49 5.48
CA TYR A 397 -5.09 -7.80 5.86
C TYR A 397 -5.95 -7.47 4.62
N PHE A 398 -7.27 -7.48 4.78
CA PHE A 398 -8.25 -7.42 3.68
C PHE A 398 -9.07 -6.12 3.60
N ASP A 399 -8.69 -5.09 4.36
CA ASP A 399 -9.38 -3.79 4.47
C ASP A 399 -8.77 -2.70 3.56
N SER A 400 -7.88 -3.08 2.63
CA SER A 400 -7.27 -2.17 1.66
C SER A 400 -7.27 -2.76 0.24
N PRO A 401 -7.41 -1.95 -0.81
CA PRO A 401 -7.17 -2.40 -2.19
C PRO A 401 -5.69 -2.71 -2.45
N PHE A 402 -4.79 -2.16 -1.64
CA PHE A 402 -3.36 -2.46 -1.66
C PHE A 402 -3.04 -3.59 -0.68
N ASN A 403 -1.97 -4.31 -0.96
CA ASN A 403 -1.49 -5.36 -0.07
C ASN A 403 -0.96 -4.72 1.21
N THR A 404 -1.54 -5.09 2.35
CA THR A 404 -1.02 -4.70 3.66
C THR A 404 -0.94 -5.95 4.51
N PHE A 405 0.14 -6.12 5.26
CA PHE A 405 0.40 -7.34 6.01
C PHE A 405 1.14 -7.04 7.31
N LYS A 406 1.19 -8.01 8.23
CA LYS A 406 1.96 -7.89 9.46
C LYS A 406 3.44 -7.60 9.15
N PRO A 407 4.12 -6.67 9.84
CA PRO A 407 5.54 -6.42 9.67
C PRO A 407 6.38 -7.69 9.68
N ILE A 408 7.27 -7.79 8.70
CA ILE A 408 8.32 -8.80 8.69
C ILE A 408 9.32 -8.42 9.79
N PRO A 409 9.73 -9.35 10.67
CA PRO A 409 10.74 -9.10 11.68
C PRO A 409 12.13 -9.06 11.03
N PHE A 410 12.40 -7.99 10.27
CA PHE A 410 13.72 -7.76 9.72
C PHE A 410 14.72 -7.61 10.86
N LYS A 411 15.84 -8.35 10.82
CA LYS A 411 16.95 -8.04 11.71
C LYS A 411 17.53 -6.71 11.24
N LYS A 412 17.40 -5.66 12.06
CA LYS A 412 18.00 -4.36 11.76
C LYS A 412 19.50 -4.56 11.54
N LYS A 413 19.97 -4.40 10.31
CA LYS A 413 21.40 -4.13 10.09
C LYS A 413 21.65 -2.75 10.67
N THR A 414 22.31 -2.68 11.82
CA THR A 414 22.89 -1.42 12.30
C THR A 414 23.84 -0.94 11.21
N THR A 415 23.42 0.06 10.43
CA THR A 415 24.31 0.74 9.51
C THR A 415 25.33 1.48 10.38
N ARG A 416 26.63 1.29 10.13
CA ARG A 416 27.73 1.92 10.90
C ARG A 416 27.59 3.45 11.11
N LYS A 417 26.74 4.13 10.32
CA LYS A 417 26.41 5.55 10.48
C LYS A 417 25.46 5.82 11.66
N GLN A 418 24.49 4.96 11.93
CA GLN A 418 23.58 5.12 13.06
C GLN A 418 24.37 5.01 14.38
N ASP A 419 25.30 4.05 14.47
CA ASP A 419 26.19 3.92 15.63
C ASP A 419 27.05 5.18 15.88
N ASN A 420 27.45 5.90 14.84
CA ASN A 420 28.24 7.13 15.01
C ASN A 420 27.39 8.35 15.40
N ILE A 421 26.14 8.43 14.92
CA ILE A 421 25.20 9.49 15.30
C ILE A 421 24.68 9.23 16.72
N ASP A 422 24.29 7.99 17.03
CA ASP A 422 23.80 7.58 18.35
C ASP A 422 24.93 7.67 19.40
N LYS A 423 26.18 7.33 19.07
CA LYS A 423 27.34 7.61 19.95
C LYS A 423 27.63 9.09 20.13
N SER A 424 27.37 9.93 19.12
CA SER A 424 27.57 11.38 19.23
C SER A 424 26.48 12.07 20.07
N LEU A 425 25.29 11.46 20.14
CA LEU A 425 24.18 11.90 20.97
C LEU A 425 24.30 11.36 22.40
N SER A 426 24.67 10.08 22.58
CA SER A 426 24.90 9.49 23.91
C SER A 426 26.12 10.09 24.61
N GLY A 427 27.20 10.40 23.87
CA GLY A 427 28.38 11.06 24.45
C GLY A 427 28.11 12.47 24.97
N LYS A 428 27.06 13.15 24.47
CA LYS A 428 26.62 14.45 25.00
C LYS A 428 25.70 14.32 26.21
N GLU A 429 24.97 13.21 26.35
CA GLU A 429 24.17 12.93 27.55
C GLU A 429 25.05 12.50 28.73
N ASP A 430 26.12 11.74 28.48
CA ASP A 430 27.10 11.37 29.52
C ASP A 430 27.93 12.59 29.99
N GLU A 431 28.32 13.50 29.10
CA GLU A 431 28.96 14.78 29.50
C GLU A 431 28.02 15.72 30.28
N LEU A 432 26.70 15.62 30.06
CA LEU A 432 25.69 16.36 30.84
C LEU A 432 25.43 15.71 32.20
N LEU A 433 25.49 14.37 32.30
CA LEU A 433 25.27 13.62 33.54
C LEU A 433 26.50 13.58 34.46
N GLU A 434 27.73 13.66 33.95
CA GLU A 434 28.94 13.79 34.78
C GLU A 434 29.04 15.17 35.49
N SER A 435 28.23 16.15 35.10
CA SER A 435 28.18 17.47 35.75
C SER A 435 27.29 17.54 37.00
N ILE A 436 26.57 16.46 37.34
CA ILE A 436 25.73 16.37 38.54
C ILE A 436 26.38 15.40 39.53
N LYS A 437 27.37 15.89 40.28
CA LYS A 437 27.84 15.24 41.51
C LYS A 437 26.80 15.45 42.61
N ILE A 438 26.06 14.40 42.93
CA ILE A 438 25.33 14.28 44.19
C ILE A 438 26.13 13.34 45.08
N ASP A 439 26.37 13.80 46.31
CA ASP A 439 27.20 13.15 47.32
C ASP A 439 26.76 11.73 47.66
N GLY A 440 27.69 10.80 47.46
CA GLY A 440 28.07 9.79 48.45
C GLY A 440 27.06 8.71 48.81
N ILE A 441 26.96 7.65 47.99
CA ILE A 441 26.68 6.27 48.45
C ILE A 441 27.44 5.27 47.56
N ASP A 442 28.35 4.51 48.16
CA ASP A 442 29.10 3.41 47.55
C ASP A 442 28.33 2.08 47.74
N LEU A 443 27.82 1.51 46.64
CA LEU A 443 27.00 0.29 46.64
C LEU A 443 27.77 -0.98 46.22
N THR A 444 29.11 -0.99 46.28
CA THR A 444 29.92 -2.13 45.80
C THR A 444 30.08 -3.31 46.78
N LYS A 445 29.21 -3.46 47.78
CA LYS A 445 29.23 -4.61 48.71
C LYS A 445 27.84 -5.16 48.98
N ILE A 446 27.36 -6.07 48.14
CA ILE A 446 26.51 -7.24 48.50
C ILE A 446 26.57 -8.19 47.30
N SER A 447 27.23 -9.33 47.46
CA SER A 447 26.88 -10.65 46.86
C SER A 447 28.11 -11.56 46.92
N SER A 448 28.28 -12.23 48.06
CA SER A 448 29.06 -13.46 48.13
C SER A 448 28.51 -14.31 49.26
N GLN A 449 28.49 -15.62 49.01
CA GLN A 449 28.07 -16.73 49.87
C GLN A 449 26.64 -17.24 49.64
N GLU A 450 26.55 -18.34 48.88
CA GLU A 450 25.90 -19.57 49.32
C GLU A 450 26.31 -20.72 48.39
N GLU A 451 27.40 -21.41 48.75
CA GLU A 451 27.71 -22.75 48.25
C GLU A 451 26.98 -23.77 49.12
N MET A 452 26.03 -24.51 48.55
CA MET A 452 25.49 -25.73 49.16
C MET A 452 25.63 -26.93 48.22
N LEU A 453 26.11 -27.99 48.85
CA LEU A 453 26.44 -29.31 48.34
C LEU A 453 25.26 -30.00 47.62
N LEU A 454 25.53 -30.59 46.45
CA LEU A 454 24.66 -31.59 45.84
C LEU A 454 25.43 -32.88 45.48
N PRO A 455 24.80 -34.05 45.66
CA PRO A 455 25.45 -35.35 45.51
C PRO A 455 25.55 -35.77 44.03
N LYS A 456 26.63 -36.52 43.74
CA LYS A 456 26.90 -37.18 42.46
C LYS A 456 25.70 -38.02 42.01
N SER A 457 25.12 -37.67 40.87
CA SER A 457 24.15 -38.50 40.17
C SER A 457 24.59 -38.82 38.74
N PHE A 458 24.29 -40.06 38.39
CA PHE A 458 24.50 -40.83 37.16
C PHE A 458 24.67 -40.07 35.84
N SER A 459 25.75 -40.37 35.12
CA SER A 459 25.95 -39.96 33.73
C SER A 459 25.04 -40.77 32.79
N ILE A 460 23.85 -40.25 32.55
CA ILE A 460 23.10 -40.54 31.33
C ILE A 460 23.61 -39.53 30.32
N ASN A 461 24.19 -39.96 29.19
CA ASN A 461 24.53 -39.05 28.08
C ASN A 461 23.25 -38.26 27.74
N PRO A 462 23.16 -36.96 28.07
CA PRO A 462 21.96 -36.21 27.78
C PRO A 462 21.86 -36.17 26.26
N LYS A 463 20.71 -36.58 25.72
CA LYS A 463 20.40 -36.32 24.31
C LYS A 463 20.49 -34.80 24.16
N VAL A 464 21.57 -34.35 23.54
CA VAL A 464 21.85 -32.95 23.27
C VAL A 464 20.63 -32.42 22.50
N ASP A 465 19.86 -31.55 23.15
CA ASP A 465 18.73 -30.93 22.51
C ASP A 465 19.27 -29.95 21.46
N LYS A 466 19.09 -30.35 20.20
CA LYS A 466 19.53 -29.60 19.03
C LYS A 466 18.94 -28.19 18.99
N PHE A 467 17.86 -27.91 19.72
CA PHE A 467 17.22 -26.61 19.72
C PHE A 467 17.87 -25.60 20.66
N THR A 468 18.46 -26.06 21.76
CA THR A 468 19.11 -25.22 22.79
C THR A 468 20.63 -25.19 22.68
N THR A 469 21.21 -26.10 21.90
CA THR A 469 22.65 -26.15 21.65
C THR A 469 23.08 -25.03 20.71
N SER A 470 24.19 -24.36 21.05
CA SER A 470 24.81 -23.35 20.18
C SER A 470 25.05 -23.91 18.77
N ILE A 471 24.72 -23.11 17.76
CA ILE A 471 24.83 -23.49 16.34
C ILE A 471 26.27 -23.82 15.97
N LYS A 472 27.26 -23.19 16.61
CA LYS A 472 28.69 -23.49 16.44
C LYS A 472 29.06 -24.94 16.79
N ASN A 473 28.32 -25.56 17.70
CA ASN A 473 28.52 -26.95 18.11
C ASN A 473 27.73 -27.95 17.24
N LEU A 474 26.74 -27.47 16.48
CA LEU A 474 25.87 -28.31 15.64
C LEU A 474 26.38 -28.46 14.20
N PHE A 475 27.18 -27.52 13.72
CA PHE A 475 27.63 -27.46 12.32
C PHE A 475 29.14 -27.24 12.20
N ASP A 476 29.71 -27.70 11.09
CA ASP A 476 31.16 -27.59 10.83
C ASP A 476 31.57 -26.18 10.35
N GLU A 477 32.86 -25.88 10.43
CA GLU A 477 33.43 -24.59 9.98
C GLU A 477 33.19 -24.31 8.48
N SER A 478 32.95 -25.36 7.68
CA SER A 478 32.69 -25.19 6.24
C SER A 478 31.34 -24.53 5.98
N LEU A 479 30.33 -24.82 6.81
CA LEU A 479 29.03 -24.14 6.76
C LEU A 479 29.15 -22.67 7.15
N PHE A 480 29.92 -22.36 8.21
CA PHE A 480 30.13 -20.96 8.61
C PHE A 480 30.90 -20.18 7.55
N SER A 481 31.93 -20.79 6.97
CA SER A 481 32.67 -20.21 5.85
C SER A 481 31.77 -19.99 4.63
N TYR A 482 30.83 -20.91 4.36
CA TYR A 482 29.80 -20.72 3.36
C TYR A 482 28.97 -19.48 3.67
N ILE A 483 28.30 -19.44 4.84
CA ILE A 483 27.42 -18.34 5.25
C ILE A 483 28.16 -16.99 5.22
N GLN A 484 29.42 -16.94 5.67
CA GLN A 484 30.26 -15.75 5.66
C GLN A 484 30.68 -15.32 4.24
N SER A 485 31.09 -16.26 3.39
CA SER A 485 31.50 -15.99 2.00
C SER A 485 30.33 -15.70 1.07
N THR A 486 29.11 -15.98 1.51
CA THR A 486 27.89 -15.58 0.82
C THR A 486 27.72 -14.08 1.08
N ASN A 487 28.43 -13.25 0.30
CA ASN A 487 28.40 -11.79 0.44
C ASN A 487 27.00 -11.25 0.22
N GLU A 488 26.23 -11.90 -0.63
CA GLU A 488 24.79 -11.81 -0.77
C GLU A 488 24.38 -13.24 -1.15
N PRO A 489 23.55 -13.98 -0.37
CA PRO A 489 22.90 -15.16 -0.91
C PRO A 489 22.33 -14.87 -2.30
N ASP A 490 22.00 -15.89 -3.09
CA ASP A 490 20.88 -15.71 -4.02
C ASP A 490 19.64 -15.44 -3.13
N ILE A 491 19.56 -14.21 -2.59
CA ILE A 491 18.65 -13.67 -1.57
C ILE A 491 17.23 -13.65 -2.15
N GLU A 492 17.13 -13.71 -3.47
CA GLU A 492 15.93 -13.59 -4.28
C GLU A 492 14.78 -14.52 -3.90
N ASN A 493 14.97 -15.53 -3.04
CA ASN A 493 13.90 -16.47 -2.66
C ASN A 493 13.64 -16.67 -1.15
N SER A 494 14.39 -16.08 -0.20
CA SER A 494 14.02 -16.22 1.24
C SER A 494 14.62 -15.15 2.16
N TRP A 495 13.77 -14.22 2.61
CA TRP A 495 14.13 -13.23 3.64
C TRP A 495 14.64 -13.90 4.92
N ILE A 496 14.07 -15.05 5.30
CA ILE A 496 14.47 -15.83 6.48
C ILE A 496 15.93 -16.29 6.35
N LYS A 497 16.36 -16.78 5.18
CA LYS A 497 17.77 -17.13 4.95
C LYS A 497 18.69 -15.93 5.16
N SER A 498 18.33 -14.76 4.62
CA SER A 498 19.11 -13.53 4.79
C SER A 498 19.23 -13.13 6.26
N SER A 499 18.09 -13.07 6.97
CA SER A 499 18.06 -12.70 8.38
C SER A 499 18.83 -13.69 9.26
N ILE A 500 18.72 -15.01 9.03
CA ILE A 500 19.53 -16.01 9.74
C ILE A 500 21.02 -15.81 9.46
N ALA A 501 21.40 -15.53 8.21
CA ALA A 501 22.80 -15.33 7.84
C ALA A 501 23.38 -14.12 8.56
N ASP A 502 22.64 -13.02 8.62
CA ASP A 502 23.01 -11.83 9.38
C ASP A 502 23.08 -12.12 10.88
N ILE A 503 22.15 -12.91 11.44
CA ILE A 503 22.24 -13.35 12.84
C ILE A 503 23.55 -14.08 13.10
N VAL A 504 23.83 -15.12 12.32
CA VAL A 504 25.01 -15.97 12.49
C VAL A 504 26.31 -15.19 12.29
N LYS A 505 26.33 -14.23 11.35
CA LYS A 505 27.48 -13.32 11.14
C LYS A 505 27.71 -12.40 12.34
N SER A 506 26.64 -11.93 12.98
CA SER A 506 26.72 -11.04 14.15
C SER A 506 27.01 -11.76 15.47
N ASN A 507 26.50 -12.98 15.65
CA ASN A 507 26.63 -13.79 16.85
C ASN A 507 26.45 -15.28 16.51
N ASN A 508 27.54 -16.05 16.53
CA ASN A 508 27.54 -17.48 16.19
C ASN A 508 27.30 -18.41 17.39
N ASP A 509 27.17 -17.86 18.61
CA ASP A 509 26.91 -18.64 19.82
C ASP A 509 25.41 -18.85 20.13
N MET A 510 24.53 -18.30 19.30
CA MET A 510 23.08 -18.47 19.44
C MET A 510 22.62 -19.91 19.16
N SER A 511 21.56 -20.34 19.83
CA SER A 511 20.88 -21.62 19.57
C SER A 511 19.82 -21.48 18.47
N ILE A 512 19.27 -22.61 18.01
CA ILE A 512 18.15 -22.60 17.04
C ILE A 512 16.91 -21.93 17.67
N ASN A 513 16.67 -22.10 18.97
CA ASN A 513 15.57 -21.46 19.67
C ASN A 513 15.74 -19.95 19.75
N ASP A 514 16.95 -19.45 19.96
CA ASP A 514 17.19 -18.00 20.01
C ASP A 514 16.90 -17.37 18.65
N ILE A 515 17.39 -17.98 17.57
CA ILE A 515 17.10 -17.53 16.20
C ILE A 515 15.60 -17.63 15.87
N SER A 516 14.96 -18.71 16.31
CA SER A 516 13.52 -18.95 16.13
C SER A 516 12.69 -17.87 16.81
N ASN A 517 13.04 -17.51 18.04
CA ASN A 517 12.39 -16.46 18.82
C ASN A 517 12.64 -15.08 18.21
N ASP A 518 13.89 -14.77 17.86
CA ASP A 518 14.28 -13.48 17.28
C ASP A 518 13.54 -13.17 15.97
N LEU A 519 13.39 -14.18 15.12
CA LEU A 519 12.72 -14.04 13.82
C LEU A 519 11.23 -14.36 13.87
N ASN A 520 10.71 -14.76 15.03
CA ASN A 520 9.33 -15.26 15.19
C ASN A 520 8.95 -16.31 14.12
N VAL A 521 9.85 -17.28 13.88
CA VAL A 521 9.65 -18.41 12.95
C VAL A 521 9.85 -19.71 13.71
N SER A 522 9.26 -20.83 13.27
CA SER A 522 9.46 -22.10 13.97
C SER A 522 10.92 -22.57 13.95
N GLY A 523 11.40 -23.18 15.04
CA GLY A 523 12.75 -23.78 15.09
C GLY A 523 12.97 -24.84 14.00
N ASN A 524 11.91 -25.49 13.53
CA ASN A 524 11.97 -26.41 12.38
C ASN A 524 12.31 -25.69 11.07
N THR A 525 11.76 -24.48 10.85
CA THR A 525 12.07 -23.63 9.71
C THR A 525 13.55 -23.25 9.69
N VAL A 526 14.07 -22.82 10.85
CA VAL A 526 15.49 -22.49 11.06
C VAL A 526 16.37 -23.72 10.80
N THR A 527 16.03 -24.86 11.40
CA THR A 527 16.74 -26.13 11.21
C THR A 527 16.80 -26.54 9.74
N ARG A 528 15.69 -26.40 9.00
CA ARG A 528 15.65 -26.72 7.57
C ARG A 528 16.59 -25.82 6.77
N ILE A 529 16.61 -24.53 7.06
CA ILE A 529 17.50 -23.58 6.37
C ILE A 529 18.97 -23.96 6.57
N PHE A 530 19.38 -24.28 7.81
CA PHE A 530 20.74 -24.75 8.06
C PHE A 530 21.07 -26.04 7.31
N ASN A 531 20.12 -26.99 7.22
CA ASN A 531 20.31 -28.22 6.45
C ASN A 531 20.43 -27.97 4.95
N ASP A 532 19.71 -26.99 4.41
CA ASP A 532 19.81 -26.62 3.00
C ASP A 532 21.16 -25.95 2.71
N TRP A 533 21.60 -25.00 3.54
CA TRP A 533 22.94 -24.43 3.42
C TRP A 533 24.05 -25.46 3.59
N LYS A 534 23.87 -26.46 4.46
CA LYS A 534 24.82 -27.58 4.59
C LYS A 534 24.96 -28.35 3.27
N LYS A 535 23.87 -28.59 2.54
CA LYS A 535 23.93 -29.23 1.21
C LYS A 535 24.60 -28.34 0.17
N GLU A 536 24.28 -27.04 0.17
CA GLU A 536 24.87 -26.05 -0.73
C GLU A 536 26.40 -25.90 -0.49
N ALA A 537 26.81 -25.80 0.77
CA ALA A 537 28.21 -25.74 1.18
C ALA A 537 28.98 -26.99 0.73
N LYS A 538 28.43 -28.19 0.93
CA LYS A 538 29.03 -29.44 0.43
C LYS A 538 29.21 -29.44 -1.09
N LYS A 539 28.21 -28.96 -1.83
CA LYS A 539 28.28 -28.85 -3.29
C LYS A 539 29.37 -27.87 -3.74
N LYS A 540 29.54 -26.75 -3.03
CA LYS A 540 30.53 -25.70 -3.37
C LYS A 540 31.96 -26.06 -2.99
N TYR A 541 32.16 -26.70 -1.83
CA TYR A 541 33.49 -26.99 -1.27
C TYR A 541 33.96 -28.44 -1.41
N GLY A 542 33.12 -29.34 -1.93
CA GLY A 542 33.51 -30.70 -2.32
C GLY A 542 34.00 -31.60 -1.18
N LYS A 543 33.54 -31.39 0.05
CA LYS A 543 33.85 -32.23 1.22
C LYS A 543 32.63 -33.00 1.74
#